data_AF-A0A1K2G0M3-F1
#
_entry.id   AF-A0A1K2G0M3-F1
#
_cell.length_a   1.000
_cell.length_b   1.000
_cell.length_c   1.000
_cell.angle_alpha   90.00
_cell.angle_beta   90.00
_cell.angle_gamma   90.00
#
_symmetry.space_group_name_H-M   'P 1'
#
loop_
_entity.id
_entity.type
_entity.pdbx_description
1 polymer ?
#
loop_
_entity_poly.entity_id
_entity_poly.type
_entity_poly.pdbx_seq_one_letter_code
_entity_poly.pdbx_strand_id
1 'polypeptide(L)'
;MQRLVLPELALAVLVVGWVVGPVALVPAAVLAVLLVALAFVRRRGRSLPEWLATARELKARQRRAATTPIPPGTEPSLVPALECEPSLRTYSYAPRDRRPVGIVGDGTFVTAVLQVEADATALRAERSRQPLPLGLVRDALEVDGIRLESAQTVLHTQPAPALHLPQQSVAVANYLPLQEQTGAPAVRITWIALKLDPEACAEAVAARGGGLLGAQKCVVRVADHLASRLTGAGFRARVLDEEELVAALATSACANPLVTAEAGRSEARERRTEESGRSWRCDNRRHTTYWVRRWPQLGGGRGESLPQFVAQVTAIPALATTFSLTLARGDRQEVSLCGHLRVTGRSDDELVEARRALEAAARGAGAGLARLDREQLPGMLATLPLGGAR
;
A
#
# COMPACT_ATOMS: atom_id res chain seq x y z
N MET A 1 2.71 25.28 0.11
CA MET A 1 2.51 26.55 -0.63
C MET A 1 1.10 27.12 -0.51
N GLN A 2 0.01 26.33 -0.53
CA GLN A 2 -1.37 26.86 -0.47
C GLN A 2 -1.76 27.62 0.83
N ARG A 3 -1.02 27.44 1.94
CA ARG A 3 -1.32 28.09 3.23
C ARG A 3 -1.12 29.61 3.23
N LEU A 4 -0.34 30.14 2.29
CA LEU A 4 -0.07 31.59 2.16
C LEU A 4 -1.05 32.28 1.21
N VAL A 5 -1.69 31.54 0.31
CA VAL A 5 -2.53 32.11 -0.77
C VAL A 5 -3.81 32.75 -0.24
N LEU A 6 -4.47 32.14 0.76
CA LEU A 6 -5.68 32.70 1.38
C LEU A 6 -5.43 34.00 2.17
N PRO A 7 -4.41 34.10 3.04
CA PRO A 7 -4.07 35.36 3.67
C PRO A 7 -3.54 36.42 2.68
N GLU A 8 -2.81 36.03 1.64
CA GLU A 8 -2.41 36.94 0.55
C GLU A 8 -3.62 37.51 -0.21
N LEU A 9 -4.62 36.66 -0.53
CA LEU A 9 -5.88 37.10 -1.13
C LEU A 9 -6.68 38.02 -0.20
N ALA A 10 -6.71 37.73 1.10
CA ALA A 10 -7.38 38.58 2.08
C ALA A 10 -6.72 39.98 2.14
N LEU A 11 -5.39 40.04 2.10
CA LEU A 11 -4.64 41.29 2.03
C LEU A 11 -4.93 42.05 0.73
N ALA A 12 -4.93 41.35 -0.42
CA ALA A 12 -5.24 41.95 -1.71
C ALA A 12 -6.66 42.54 -1.77
N VAL A 13 -7.65 41.84 -1.22
CA VAL A 13 -9.04 42.32 -1.12
C VAL A 13 -9.13 43.60 -0.26
N LEU A 14 -8.40 43.66 0.86
CA LEU A 14 -8.33 44.86 1.70
C LEU A 14 -7.68 46.04 0.97
N VAL A 15 -6.59 45.80 0.22
CA VAL A 15 -5.91 46.83 -0.57
C VAL A 15 -6.83 47.37 -1.69
N VAL A 16 -7.54 46.49 -2.39
CA VAL A 16 -8.51 46.90 -3.42
C VAL A 16 -9.65 47.70 -2.80
N GLY A 17 -10.21 47.25 -1.67
CA GLY A 17 -11.25 47.99 -0.94
C GLY A 17 -10.80 49.38 -0.50
N TRP A 18 -9.53 49.51 -0.07
CA TRP A 18 -8.93 50.79 0.31
C TRP A 18 -8.82 51.76 -0.87
N VAL A 19 -8.39 51.26 -2.05
CA VAL A 19 -8.23 52.08 -3.26
C VAL A 19 -9.57 52.56 -3.83
N VAL A 20 -10.62 51.74 -3.75
CA VAL A 20 -11.95 52.07 -4.28
C VAL A 20 -12.71 53.08 -3.40
N GLY A 21 -12.47 53.07 -2.08
CA GLY A 21 -12.99 54.09 -1.16
C GLY A 21 -13.61 53.52 0.13
N PRO A 22 -13.90 54.38 1.12
CA PRO A 22 -14.25 53.97 2.48
C PRO A 22 -15.53 53.12 2.56
N VAL A 23 -16.48 53.30 1.63
CA VAL A 23 -17.71 52.50 1.56
C VAL A 23 -17.43 51.07 1.08
N ALA A 24 -16.44 50.86 0.21
CA ALA A 24 -16.03 49.55 -0.29
C ALA A 24 -15.13 48.78 0.70
N LEU A 25 -14.53 49.49 1.67
CA LEU A 25 -13.68 48.90 2.70
C LEU A 25 -14.46 47.95 3.63
N VAL A 26 -15.71 48.29 3.97
CA VAL A 26 -16.55 47.48 4.86
C VAL A 26 -16.84 46.08 4.28
N PRO A 27 -17.36 45.93 3.05
CA PRO A 27 -17.56 44.61 2.45
C PRO A 27 -16.22 43.89 2.19
N ALA A 28 -15.15 44.61 1.84
CA ALA A 28 -13.82 44.03 1.67
C ALA A 28 -13.27 43.45 2.99
N ALA A 29 -13.46 44.14 4.11
CA ALA A 29 -13.06 43.67 5.44
C ALA A 29 -13.86 42.43 5.87
N VAL A 30 -15.17 42.40 5.63
CA VAL A 30 -16.00 41.21 5.89
C VAL A 30 -15.52 40.02 5.05
N LEU A 31 -15.23 40.23 3.77
CA LEU A 31 -14.71 39.17 2.89
C LEU A 31 -13.32 38.68 3.34
N ALA A 32 -12.42 39.59 3.73
CA ALA A 32 -11.11 39.24 4.25
C ALA A 32 -11.20 38.42 5.55
N VAL A 33 -12.07 38.82 6.49
CA VAL A 33 -12.34 38.06 7.72
C VAL A 33 -12.90 36.68 7.40
N LEU A 34 -13.82 36.57 6.42
CA LEU A 34 -14.35 35.28 5.97
C LEU A 34 -13.26 34.39 5.35
N LEU A 35 -12.38 34.94 4.52
CA LEU A 35 -11.27 34.19 3.91
C LEU A 35 -10.27 33.69 4.96
N VAL A 36 -9.95 34.53 5.93
CA VAL A 36 -9.10 34.18 7.09
C VAL A 36 -9.79 33.10 7.92
N ALA A 37 -11.08 33.28 8.26
CA ALA A 37 -11.85 32.27 8.97
C ALA A 37 -11.86 30.93 8.21
N LEU A 38 -12.06 30.95 6.89
CA LEU A 38 -12.04 29.75 6.04
C LEU A 38 -10.68 29.05 6.01
N ALA A 39 -9.59 29.82 6.10
CA ALA A 39 -8.22 29.30 6.19
C ALA A 39 -7.95 28.59 7.53
N PHE A 40 -8.56 29.07 8.62
CA PHE A 40 -8.35 28.54 9.97
C PHE A 40 -9.42 27.53 10.43
N VAL A 41 -10.60 27.49 9.80
CA VAL A 41 -11.62 26.48 10.07
C VAL A 41 -11.10 25.11 9.64
N ARG A 42 -10.72 24.31 10.63
CA ARG A 42 -10.26 22.93 10.45
C ARG A 42 -11.43 21.98 10.64
N ARG A 43 -11.80 21.27 9.57
CA ARG A 43 -12.75 20.16 9.67
C ARG A 43 -11.96 18.86 9.65
N ARG A 44 -11.94 18.15 10.78
CA ARG A 44 -11.25 16.84 10.93
C ARG A 44 -9.75 16.89 10.62
N GLY A 45 -9.07 17.97 11.02
CA GLY A 45 -7.61 18.09 10.90
C GLY A 45 -7.08 18.52 9.53
N ARG A 46 -7.95 18.74 8.54
CA ARG A 46 -7.60 19.36 7.24
C ARG A 46 -8.24 20.74 7.10
N SER A 47 -7.58 21.61 6.35
CA SER A 47 -8.18 22.90 5.95
C SER A 47 -9.29 22.67 4.92
N LEU A 48 -10.25 23.61 4.80
CA LEU A 48 -11.33 23.50 3.82
C LEU A 48 -10.85 23.38 2.36
N PRO A 49 -9.81 24.10 1.90
CA PRO A 49 -9.28 23.93 0.55
C PRO A 49 -8.70 22.53 0.31
N GLU A 50 -7.91 22.00 1.25
CA GLU A 50 -7.37 20.63 1.17
C GLU A 50 -8.49 19.58 1.14
N TRP A 51 -9.55 19.80 1.92
CA TRP A 51 -10.73 18.94 1.92
C TRP A 51 -11.43 18.95 0.55
N LEU A 52 -11.58 20.13 -0.07
CA LEU A 52 -12.24 20.27 -1.37
C LEU A 52 -11.38 19.69 -2.50
N ALA A 53 -10.06 19.87 -2.45
CA ALA A 53 -9.12 19.28 -3.39
C ALA A 53 -9.24 17.75 -3.41
N THR A 54 -9.11 17.11 -2.24
CA THR A 54 -9.23 15.65 -2.13
C THR A 54 -10.62 15.12 -2.52
N ALA A 55 -11.69 15.89 -2.28
CA ALA A 55 -13.03 15.54 -2.76
C ALA A 55 -13.16 15.60 -4.29
N ARG A 56 -12.56 16.60 -4.93
CA ARG A 56 -12.52 16.71 -6.40
C ARG A 56 -11.69 15.60 -7.03
N GLU A 57 -10.54 15.28 -6.44
CA GLU A 57 -9.68 14.19 -6.90
C GLU A 57 -10.39 12.83 -6.81
N LEU A 58 -11.08 12.55 -5.70
CA LEU A 58 -11.91 11.35 -5.58
C LEU A 58 -12.97 11.30 -6.68
N LYS A 59 -13.71 12.39 -6.90
CA LYS A 59 -14.74 12.44 -7.95
C LYS A 59 -14.14 12.25 -9.34
N ALA A 60 -12.96 12.80 -9.60
CA ALA A 60 -12.24 12.61 -10.86
C ALA A 60 -11.79 11.15 -11.04
N ARG A 61 -11.31 10.48 -9.97
CA ARG A 61 -10.97 9.05 -10.01
C ARG A 61 -12.21 8.18 -10.22
N GLN A 62 -13.32 8.43 -9.53
CA GLN A 62 -14.58 7.71 -9.73
C GLN A 62 -15.13 7.86 -11.16
N ARG A 63 -15.03 9.06 -11.75
CA ARG A 63 -15.42 9.30 -13.15
C ARG A 63 -14.51 8.54 -14.13
N ARG A 64 -13.19 8.63 -13.95
CA ARG A 64 -12.23 7.89 -14.78
C ARG A 64 -12.44 6.39 -14.68
N ALA A 65 -12.63 5.89 -13.45
CA ALA A 65 -12.97 4.51 -13.18
C ALA A 65 -14.18 4.09 -14.03
N ALA A 66 -15.31 4.78 -13.92
CA ALA A 66 -16.54 4.44 -14.64
C ALA A 66 -16.39 4.32 -16.17
N THR A 67 -15.42 5.00 -16.77
CA THR A 67 -15.20 4.99 -18.23
C THR A 67 -13.98 4.17 -18.67
N THR A 68 -13.25 3.54 -17.75
CA THR A 68 -12.04 2.78 -18.08
C THR A 68 -12.42 1.37 -18.54
N PRO A 69 -12.19 1.00 -19.81
CA PRO A 69 -12.41 -0.37 -20.27
C PRO A 69 -11.27 -1.27 -19.79
N ILE A 70 -11.60 -2.53 -19.47
CA ILE A 70 -10.61 -3.57 -19.19
C ILE A 70 -10.41 -4.37 -20.48
N PRO A 71 -9.18 -4.49 -21.00
CA PRO A 71 -8.92 -5.22 -22.25
C PRO A 71 -9.50 -6.65 -22.23
N PRO A 72 -10.16 -7.10 -23.31
CA PRO A 72 -10.60 -8.48 -23.43
C PRO A 72 -9.41 -9.45 -23.28
N GLY A 73 -9.64 -10.63 -22.72
CA GLY A 73 -8.57 -11.62 -22.47
C GLY A 73 -7.69 -11.35 -21.24
N THR A 74 -7.91 -10.27 -20.50
CA THR A 74 -7.26 -10.04 -19.20
C THR A 74 -7.58 -11.17 -18.21
N GLU A 75 -6.55 -11.70 -17.55
CA GLU A 75 -6.67 -12.68 -16.47
C GLU A 75 -7.60 -12.19 -15.34
N PRO A 76 -8.66 -12.94 -14.97
CA PRO A 76 -9.63 -12.51 -13.96
C PRO A 76 -9.02 -12.12 -12.61
N SER A 77 -7.91 -12.76 -12.22
CA SER A 77 -7.17 -12.48 -10.99
C SER A 77 -6.47 -11.11 -11.01
N LEU A 78 -6.08 -10.62 -12.18
CA LEU A 78 -5.38 -9.34 -12.35
C LEU A 78 -6.35 -8.15 -12.44
N VAL A 79 -7.63 -8.40 -12.76
CA VAL A 79 -8.67 -7.39 -12.94
C VAL A 79 -8.74 -6.37 -11.79
N PRO A 80 -8.77 -6.75 -10.50
CA PRO A 80 -8.81 -5.76 -9.43
C PRO A 80 -7.62 -4.80 -9.39
N ALA A 81 -6.42 -5.27 -9.76
CA ALA A 81 -5.23 -4.42 -9.84
C ALA A 81 -5.30 -3.47 -11.04
N LEU A 82 -5.78 -3.94 -12.19
CA LEU A 82 -5.95 -3.13 -13.40
C LEU A 82 -7.05 -2.08 -13.26
N GLU A 83 -8.14 -2.39 -12.55
CA GLU A 83 -9.16 -1.39 -12.25
C GLU A 83 -8.65 -0.28 -11.31
N CYS A 84 -7.60 -0.57 -10.54
CA CYS A 84 -6.93 0.42 -9.69
C CYS A 84 -5.92 1.27 -10.48
N GLU A 85 -5.09 0.62 -11.29
CA GLU A 85 -4.12 1.27 -12.17
C GLU A 85 -4.19 0.65 -13.59
N PRO A 86 -4.95 1.27 -14.51
CA PRO A 86 -5.20 0.73 -15.85
C PRO A 86 -3.97 0.63 -16.74
N SER A 87 -2.91 1.37 -16.41
CA SER A 87 -1.63 1.30 -17.13
C SER A 87 -0.77 0.09 -16.72
N LEU A 88 -1.12 -0.63 -15.64
CA LEU A 88 -0.36 -1.81 -15.22
C LEU A 88 -0.32 -2.88 -16.32
N ARG A 89 0.86 -3.47 -16.49
CA ARG A 89 1.13 -4.59 -17.38
C ARG A 89 2.01 -5.59 -16.64
N THR A 90 1.80 -6.87 -16.92
CA THR A 90 2.69 -7.94 -16.50
C THR A 90 3.58 -8.36 -17.66
N TYR A 91 4.77 -8.83 -17.34
CA TYR A 91 5.75 -9.31 -18.30
C TYR A 91 6.39 -10.58 -17.73
N SER A 92 6.58 -11.59 -18.58
CA SER A 92 7.45 -12.72 -18.29
C SER A 92 8.82 -12.49 -18.90
N TYR A 93 9.85 -12.42 -18.06
CA TYR A 93 11.24 -12.36 -18.49
C TYR A 93 11.93 -13.70 -18.20
N ALA A 94 12.38 -14.39 -19.24
CA ALA A 94 13.14 -15.63 -19.11
C ALA A 94 14.64 -15.36 -19.32
N PRO A 95 15.48 -15.37 -18.27
CA PRO A 95 16.92 -15.41 -18.45
C PRO A 95 17.32 -16.74 -19.10
N ARG A 96 18.45 -16.76 -19.82
CA ARG A 96 18.97 -18.01 -20.38
C ARG A 96 19.17 -19.04 -19.27
N ASP A 97 18.64 -20.24 -19.48
CA ASP A 97 18.76 -21.41 -18.59
C ASP A 97 18.25 -21.21 -17.15
N ARG A 98 17.32 -20.26 -16.93
CA ARG A 98 16.68 -20.01 -15.63
C ARG A 98 15.17 -20.00 -15.72
N ARG A 99 14.52 -20.16 -14.56
CA ARG A 99 13.07 -20.01 -14.42
C ARG A 99 12.64 -18.61 -14.89
N PRO A 100 11.52 -18.48 -15.62
CA PRO A 100 10.95 -17.17 -15.94
C PRO A 100 10.62 -16.38 -14.68
N VAL A 101 10.80 -15.06 -14.77
CA VAL A 101 10.51 -14.10 -13.71
C VAL A 101 9.37 -13.20 -14.15
N GLY A 102 8.36 -13.07 -13.30
CA GLY A 102 7.25 -12.15 -13.47
C GLY A 102 7.67 -10.74 -13.08
N ILE A 103 7.33 -9.77 -13.92
CA ILE A 103 7.59 -8.36 -13.72
C ILE A 103 6.29 -7.59 -13.92
N VAL A 104 6.02 -6.60 -13.07
CA VAL A 104 4.88 -5.68 -13.21
C VAL A 104 5.37 -4.25 -13.42
N GLY A 105 4.72 -3.50 -14.30
CA GLY A 105 5.06 -2.09 -14.56
C GLY A 105 3.92 -1.32 -15.19
N ASP A 106 4.02 0.00 -15.24
CA ASP A 106 3.03 0.90 -15.84
C ASP A 106 3.50 1.54 -17.15
N GLY A 107 4.66 1.12 -17.66
CA GLY A 107 5.37 1.72 -18.78
C GLY A 107 6.40 2.78 -18.38
N THR A 108 6.34 3.30 -17.15
CA THR A 108 7.32 4.24 -16.58
C THR A 108 8.25 3.59 -15.56
N PHE A 109 7.83 2.50 -14.93
CA PHE A 109 8.67 1.70 -14.04
C PHE A 109 8.50 0.20 -14.29
N VAL A 110 9.42 -0.60 -13.74
CA VAL A 110 9.31 -2.05 -13.65
C VAL A 110 9.58 -2.53 -12.23
N THR A 111 8.87 -3.58 -11.80
CA THR A 111 8.98 -4.15 -10.46
C THR A 111 9.06 -5.67 -10.53
N ALA A 112 10.05 -6.26 -9.85
CA ALA A 112 10.09 -7.70 -9.59
C ALA A 112 9.68 -7.98 -8.14
N VAL A 113 9.01 -9.10 -7.91
CA VAL A 113 8.50 -9.47 -6.58
C VAL A 113 9.10 -10.78 -6.12
N LEU A 114 9.52 -10.83 -4.86
CA LEU A 114 9.95 -12.03 -4.17
C LEU A 114 8.93 -12.41 -3.11
N GLN A 115 8.67 -13.71 -2.94
CA GLN A 115 8.04 -14.25 -1.74
C GLN A 115 9.12 -14.72 -0.78
N VAL A 116 8.96 -14.38 0.50
CA VAL A 116 9.91 -14.70 1.56
C VAL A 116 9.21 -15.43 2.69
N GLU A 117 9.77 -16.58 3.05
CA GLU A 117 9.30 -17.43 4.13
C GLU A 117 10.46 -17.66 5.12
N ALA A 118 10.16 -17.61 6.42
CA ALA A 118 11.13 -18.05 7.42
C ALA A 118 11.25 -19.57 7.35
N ASP A 119 12.46 -20.11 7.40
CA ASP A 119 12.68 -21.56 7.32
C ASP A 119 12.17 -22.22 8.62
N ALA A 120 10.94 -22.74 8.57
CA ALA A 120 10.27 -23.36 9.71
C ALA A 120 10.65 -24.85 9.78
N THR A 121 11.80 -25.16 10.39
CA THR A 121 12.19 -26.56 10.70
C THR A 121 11.46 -27.15 11.91
N ALA A 122 10.52 -26.43 12.54
CA ALA A 122 9.70 -26.97 13.63
C ALA A 122 8.25 -26.45 13.61
N LEU A 123 7.28 -27.37 13.72
CA LEU A 123 5.82 -27.17 13.70
C LEU A 123 5.22 -26.21 14.75
N ARG A 124 6.04 -25.48 15.53
CA ARG A 124 5.60 -24.55 16.59
C ARG A 124 6.59 -23.39 16.77
N ALA A 125 6.75 -22.53 15.77
CA ALA A 125 7.61 -21.36 15.88
C ALA A 125 6.80 -20.12 16.33
N GLU A 126 7.18 -19.56 17.48
CA GLU A 126 6.63 -18.34 18.08
C GLU A 126 6.75 -17.11 17.16
N ARG A 127 5.87 -16.12 17.40
CA ARG A 127 5.62 -14.89 16.60
C ARG A 127 6.85 -14.11 16.13
N SER A 128 8.01 -14.28 16.77
CA SER A 128 9.18 -13.40 16.68
C SER A 128 10.50 -14.05 16.25
N ARG A 129 10.56 -15.36 15.96
CA ARG A 129 11.85 -16.06 16.01
C ARG A 129 12.88 -15.65 14.94
N GLN A 130 12.45 -15.11 13.80
CA GLN A 130 13.38 -14.50 12.85
C GLN A 130 12.73 -13.29 12.15
N PRO A 131 12.99 -12.06 12.61
CA PRO A 131 12.50 -10.88 11.92
C PRO A 131 13.16 -10.74 10.56
N LEU A 132 12.41 -10.27 9.55
CA LEU A 132 12.98 -10.01 8.23
C LEU A 132 14.13 -9.00 8.36
N PRO A 133 15.34 -9.31 7.86
CA PRO A 133 16.51 -8.44 7.99
C PRO A 133 16.35 -7.24 7.04
N LEU A 134 15.69 -6.18 7.50
CA LEU A 134 15.45 -4.97 6.72
C LEU A 134 16.74 -4.29 6.24
N GLY A 135 17.87 -4.55 6.89
CA GLY A 135 19.19 -4.16 6.41
C GLY A 135 19.49 -4.73 5.01
N LEU A 136 19.17 -6.01 4.76
CA LEU A 136 19.36 -6.62 3.44
C LEU A 136 18.43 -6.01 2.38
N VAL A 137 17.20 -5.66 2.76
CA VAL A 137 16.24 -5.00 1.87
C VAL A 137 16.69 -3.59 1.52
N ARG A 138 17.23 -2.87 2.50
CA ARG A 138 17.86 -1.56 2.29
C ARG A 138 19.07 -1.66 1.37
N ASP A 139 19.95 -2.63 1.59
CA ASP A 139 21.17 -2.80 0.81
C ASP A 139 20.84 -3.17 -0.66
N ALA A 140 19.67 -3.76 -0.91
CA ALA A 140 19.17 -4.02 -2.27
C ALA A 140 18.79 -2.74 -3.06
N LEU A 141 18.72 -1.57 -2.43
CA LEU A 141 18.44 -0.31 -3.14
C LEU A 141 19.56 0.07 -4.13
N GLU A 142 20.78 -0.42 -3.93
CA GLU A 142 21.90 -0.23 -4.85
C GLU A 142 22.76 -1.49 -4.96
N VAL A 143 22.76 -2.13 -6.13
CA VAL A 143 23.52 -3.37 -6.39
C VAL A 143 24.13 -3.30 -7.79
N ASP A 144 25.44 -3.55 -7.91
CA ASP A 144 26.15 -3.61 -9.20
C ASP A 144 25.88 -2.38 -10.12
N GLY A 145 25.85 -1.18 -9.52
CA GLY A 145 25.54 0.08 -10.20
C GLY A 145 24.07 0.27 -10.57
N ILE A 146 23.19 -0.69 -10.25
CA ILE A 146 21.74 -0.59 -10.42
C ILE A 146 21.16 0.09 -9.19
N ARG A 147 20.51 1.23 -9.39
CA ARG A 147 19.80 1.99 -8.34
C ARG A 147 18.31 1.77 -8.48
N LEU A 148 17.67 1.26 -7.43
CA LEU A 148 16.21 1.13 -7.35
C LEU A 148 15.58 2.46 -6.94
N GLU A 149 14.36 2.72 -7.43
CA GLU A 149 13.51 3.80 -6.92
C GLU A 149 13.11 3.48 -5.47
N SER A 150 12.72 2.23 -5.21
CA SER A 150 12.26 1.78 -3.89
C SER A 150 12.27 0.26 -3.73
N ALA A 151 12.29 -0.17 -2.48
CA ALA A 151 12.10 -1.55 -2.06
C ALA A 151 10.98 -1.61 -1.02
N GLN A 152 9.92 -2.35 -1.32
CA GLN A 152 8.71 -2.43 -0.51
C GLN A 152 8.55 -3.83 0.08
N THR A 153 8.43 -3.92 1.40
CA THR A 153 8.04 -5.15 2.09
C THR A 153 6.54 -5.11 2.36
N VAL A 154 5.79 -6.09 1.85
CA VAL A 154 4.36 -6.24 2.08
C VAL A 154 4.11 -7.52 2.88
N LEU A 155 3.52 -7.36 4.06
CA LEU A 155 3.08 -8.44 4.93
C LEU A 155 1.57 -8.56 4.86
N HIS A 156 1.06 -9.66 4.33
CA HIS A 156 -0.36 -9.98 4.33
C HIS A 156 -0.67 -11.04 5.38
N THR A 157 -1.59 -10.72 6.28
CA THR A 157 -1.92 -11.55 7.43
C THR A 157 -3.41 -11.84 7.45
N GLN A 158 -3.76 -13.12 7.56
CA GLN A 158 -5.13 -13.55 7.86
C GLN A 158 -5.13 -14.15 9.27
N PRO A 159 -5.87 -13.55 10.22
CA PRO A 159 -5.94 -14.07 11.58
C PRO A 159 -6.61 -15.45 11.60
N ALA A 160 -6.30 -16.26 12.60
CA ALA A 160 -7.04 -17.51 12.79
C ALA A 160 -8.42 -17.24 13.40
N PRO A 161 -9.45 -18.03 13.04
CA PRO A 161 -9.45 -19.10 12.04
C PRO A 161 -9.55 -18.56 10.60
N ALA A 162 -8.72 -19.04 9.67
CA ALA A 162 -8.76 -18.63 8.26
C ALA A 162 -9.99 -19.12 7.49
N LEU A 163 -10.75 -20.06 8.07
CA LEU A 163 -11.94 -20.62 7.44
C LEU A 163 -13.10 -19.60 7.46
N HIS A 164 -13.81 -19.50 6.34
CA HIS A 164 -15.02 -18.68 6.19
C HIS A 164 -16.21 -19.35 6.91
N LEU A 165 -16.09 -19.50 8.23
CA LEU A 165 -17.16 -20.02 9.05
C LEU A 165 -18.06 -18.86 9.53
N PRO A 166 -19.38 -19.09 9.65
CA PRO A 166 -20.25 -18.15 10.32
C PRO A 166 -19.70 -17.79 11.71
N GLN A 167 -19.85 -16.54 12.14
CA GLN A 167 -19.38 -16.08 13.45
C GLN A 167 -19.96 -16.90 14.62
N GLN A 168 -21.17 -17.45 14.43
CA GLN A 168 -21.86 -18.30 15.40
C GLN A 168 -21.39 -19.77 15.38
N SER A 169 -20.41 -20.13 14.54
CA SER A 169 -19.94 -21.50 14.47
C SER A 169 -19.15 -21.88 15.73
N VAL A 170 -19.31 -23.13 16.15
CA VAL A 170 -18.60 -23.70 17.32
C VAL A 170 -17.08 -23.62 17.16
N ALA A 171 -16.57 -23.76 15.93
CA ALA A 171 -15.14 -23.60 15.68
C ALA A 171 -14.65 -22.17 15.91
N VAL A 172 -15.39 -21.13 15.47
CA VAL A 172 -15.02 -19.74 15.76
C VAL A 172 -15.03 -19.48 17.26
N ALA A 173 -16.08 -19.90 17.96
CA ALA A 173 -16.19 -19.74 19.41
C ALA A 173 -15.05 -20.44 20.18
N ASN A 174 -14.63 -21.63 19.75
CA ASN A 174 -13.58 -22.40 20.42
C ASN A 174 -12.15 -21.90 20.11
N TYR A 175 -11.91 -21.38 18.91
CA TYR A 175 -10.58 -20.90 18.52
C TYR A 175 -10.34 -19.43 18.90
N LEU A 176 -11.39 -18.63 19.12
CA LEU A 176 -11.25 -17.22 19.46
C LEU A 176 -10.45 -16.98 20.76
N PRO A 177 -10.67 -17.69 21.88
CA PRO A 177 -9.85 -17.51 23.09
C PRO A 177 -8.38 -17.86 22.85
N LEU A 178 -8.11 -18.89 22.04
CA LEU A 178 -6.75 -19.27 21.68
C LEU A 178 -6.12 -18.20 20.78
N GLN A 179 -6.87 -17.58 19.88
CA GLN A 179 -6.42 -16.46 19.07
C GLN A 179 -6.14 -15.22 19.92
N GLU A 180 -6.96 -14.92 20.92
CA GLU A 180 -6.75 -13.80 21.86
C GLU A 180 -5.46 -14.00 22.68
N GLN A 181 -5.18 -15.25 23.10
CA GLN A 181 -3.97 -15.59 23.85
C GLN A 181 -2.72 -15.62 22.95
N THR A 182 -2.81 -16.30 21.80
CA THR A 182 -1.65 -16.63 20.95
C THR A 182 -1.43 -15.66 19.80
N GLY A 183 -2.42 -14.84 19.43
CA GLY A 183 -2.43 -13.91 18.29
C GLY A 183 -1.79 -14.45 17.02
N ALA A 184 -1.76 -15.77 16.86
CA ALA A 184 -1.02 -16.45 15.82
C ALA A 184 -1.85 -16.38 14.54
N PRO A 185 -1.32 -15.81 13.45
CA PRO A 185 -2.08 -15.76 12.21
C PRO A 185 -2.24 -17.16 11.64
N ALA A 186 -3.40 -17.43 11.04
CA ALA A 186 -3.58 -18.67 10.29
C ALA A 186 -2.78 -18.66 8.99
N VAL A 187 -2.64 -17.48 8.36
CA VAL A 187 -1.81 -17.29 7.17
C VAL A 187 -1.01 -16.00 7.31
N ARG A 188 0.29 -16.08 7.03
CA ARG A 188 1.19 -14.91 6.97
C ARG A 188 2.09 -15.02 5.74
N ILE A 189 1.87 -14.16 4.75
CA ILE A 189 2.63 -14.13 3.50
C ILE A 189 3.45 -12.84 3.48
N THR A 190 4.74 -12.95 3.15
CA THR A 190 5.63 -11.79 3.02
C THR A 190 6.12 -11.68 1.59
N TRP A 191 5.91 -10.52 0.99
CA TRP A 191 6.45 -10.17 -0.32
C TRP A 191 7.45 -9.02 -0.20
N ILE A 192 8.47 -9.04 -1.06
CA ILE A 192 9.36 -7.90 -1.27
C ILE A 192 9.28 -7.50 -2.74
N ALA A 193 8.79 -6.29 -3.01
CA ALA A 193 8.69 -5.71 -4.33
C ALA A 193 9.83 -4.71 -4.55
N LEU A 194 10.61 -4.91 -5.60
CA LEU A 194 11.79 -4.11 -5.96
C LEU A 194 11.47 -3.28 -7.20
N LYS A 195 11.34 -1.96 -7.06
CA LYS A 195 10.91 -1.07 -8.12
C LYS A 195 12.08 -0.29 -8.71
N LEU A 196 12.18 -0.33 -10.03
CA LEU A 196 13.16 0.36 -10.83
C LEU A 196 12.45 1.38 -11.73
N ASP A 197 12.85 2.64 -11.61
CA ASP A 197 12.61 3.65 -12.63
C ASP A 197 13.78 3.62 -13.64
N PRO A 198 13.54 3.25 -14.91
CA PRO A 198 14.58 3.20 -15.93
C PRO A 198 15.26 4.56 -16.18
N GLU A 199 14.56 5.68 -16.01
CA GLU A 199 15.12 7.02 -16.23
C GLU A 199 16.10 7.39 -15.11
N ALA A 200 15.76 7.07 -13.86
CA ALA A 200 16.64 7.28 -12.70
C ALA A 200 17.89 6.39 -12.72
N CYS A 201 17.90 5.33 -13.53
CA CYS A 201 18.94 4.31 -13.60
C CYS A 201 19.46 4.09 -15.05
N ALA A 202 19.45 5.15 -15.87
CA ALA A 202 19.66 5.08 -17.30
C ALA A 202 20.98 4.42 -17.72
N GLU A 203 22.09 4.68 -17.02
CA GLU A 203 23.40 4.12 -17.34
C GLU A 203 23.42 2.59 -17.19
N ALA A 204 22.89 2.08 -16.08
CA ALA A 204 22.83 0.64 -15.82
C ALA A 204 21.88 -0.09 -16.77
N VAL A 205 20.79 0.58 -17.17
CA VAL A 205 19.84 0.09 -18.18
C VAL A 205 20.48 0.05 -19.57
N ALA A 206 21.17 1.11 -19.99
CA ALA A 206 21.88 1.19 -21.26
C ALA A 206 22.94 0.09 -21.38
N ALA A 207 23.75 -0.10 -20.32
CA ALA A 207 24.77 -1.15 -20.25
C ALA A 207 24.20 -2.58 -20.42
N ARG A 208 22.89 -2.78 -20.20
CA ARG A 208 22.21 -4.08 -20.30
C ARG A 208 21.35 -4.24 -21.55
N GLY A 209 21.51 -3.34 -22.52
CA GLY A 209 20.82 -3.37 -23.82
C GLY A 209 19.74 -2.30 -23.99
N GLY A 210 19.57 -1.41 -23.01
CA GLY A 210 18.66 -0.27 -23.09
C GLY A 210 17.17 -0.65 -23.02
N GLY A 211 16.33 0.39 -22.98
CA GLY A 211 14.87 0.28 -23.00
C GLY A 211 14.29 -0.67 -21.93
N LEU A 212 13.16 -1.30 -22.26
CA LEU A 212 12.48 -2.22 -21.35
C LEU A 212 13.33 -3.45 -21.02
N LEU A 213 14.03 -4.03 -22.00
CA LEU A 213 14.84 -5.23 -21.78
C LEU A 213 15.99 -4.97 -20.80
N GLY A 214 16.66 -3.81 -20.92
CA GLY A 214 17.68 -3.37 -19.98
C GLY A 214 17.12 -3.19 -18.56
N ALA A 215 15.95 -2.56 -18.44
CA ALA A 215 15.25 -2.40 -17.17
C ALA A 215 14.86 -3.73 -16.52
N GLN A 216 14.32 -4.68 -17.30
CA GLN A 216 13.99 -6.04 -16.85
C GLN A 216 15.23 -6.78 -16.34
N LYS A 217 16.34 -6.73 -17.09
CA LYS A 217 17.62 -7.31 -16.65
C LYS A 217 18.14 -6.68 -15.35
N CYS A 218 18.02 -5.36 -15.21
CA CYS A 218 18.39 -4.65 -13.98
C CYS A 218 17.59 -5.16 -12.78
N VAL A 219 16.26 -5.11 -12.84
CA VAL A 219 15.42 -5.47 -11.69
C VAL A 219 15.55 -6.96 -11.32
N VAL A 220 15.68 -7.85 -12.31
CA VAL A 220 15.92 -9.28 -12.09
C VAL A 220 17.28 -9.53 -11.44
N ARG A 221 18.33 -8.81 -11.85
CA ARG A 221 19.66 -8.92 -11.24
C ARG A 221 19.61 -8.57 -9.75
N VAL A 222 18.91 -7.49 -9.38
CA VAL A 222 18.77 -7.08 -7.98
C VAL A 222 17.89 -8.07 -7.20
N ALA A 223 16.82 -8.59 -7.81
CA ALA A 223 15.98 -9.62 -7.20
C ALA A 223 16.75 -10.90 -6.90
N ASP A 224 17.52 -11.43 -7.86
CA ASP A 224 18.37 -12.60 -7.66
C ASP A 224 19.43 -12.37 -6.58
N HIS A 225 20.02 -11.17 -6.54
CA HIS A 225 20.97 -10.79 -5.49
C HIS A 225 20.31 -10.84 -4.10
N LEU A 226 19.15 -10.18 -3.93
CA LEU A 226 18.44 -10.18 -2.65
C LEU A 226 17.97 -11.58 -2.25
N ALA A 227 17.45 -12.38 -3.19
CA ALA A 227 17.06 -13.76 -2.95
C ALA A 227 18.23 -14.61 -2.41
N SER A 228 19.42 -14.47 -3.01
CA SER A 228 20.63 -15.14 -2.55
C SER A 228 21.05 -14.69 -1.16
N ARG A 229 21.01 -13.38 -0.87
CA ARG A 229 21.37 -12.82 0.45
C ARG A 229 20.39 -13.26 1.54
N LEU A 230 19.10 -13.29 1.25
CA LEU A 230 18.08 -13.79 2.19
C LEU A 230 18.22 -15.29 2.44
N THR A 231 18.51 -16.08 1.41
CA THR A 231 18.84 -17.52 1.55
C THR A 231 20.07 -17.73 2.44
N GLY A 232 21.13 -16.96 2.23
CA GLY A 232 22.31 -16.98 3.10
C GLY A 232 22.02 -16.56 4.56
N ALA A 233 20.94 -15.82 4.80
CA ALA A 233 20.48 -15.43 6.12
C ALA A 233 19.45 -16.42 6.73
N GLY A 234 19.19 -17.57 6.09
CA GLY A 234 18.29 -18.60 6.62
C GLY A 234 16.80 -18.43 6.25
N PHE A 235 16.48 -17.60 5.26
CA PHE A 235 15.11 -17.47 4.73
C PHE A 235 14.96 -18.26 3.43
N ARG A 236 13.77 -18.76 3.13
CA ARG A 236 13.43 -19.21 1.78
C ARG A 236 12.92 -18.01 1.01
N ALA A 237 13.71 -17.53 0.05
CA ALA A 237 13.35 -16.41 -0.81
C ALA A 237 13.25 -16.85 -2.27
N ARG A 238 12.10 -16.62 -2.90
CA ARG A 238 11.86 -17.00 -4.28
C ARG A 238 11.31 -15.83 -5.08
N VAL A 239 11.96 -15.55 -6.22
CA VAL A 239 11.45 -14.59 -7.21
C VAL A 239 10.24 -15.20 -7.91
N LEU A 240 9.13 -14.47 -7.94
CA LEU A 240 7.86 -14.92 -8.51
C LEU A 240 7.93 -14.96 -10.03
N ASP A 241 7.32 -15.98 -10.65
CA ASP A 241 6.99 -15.92 -12.07
C ASP A 241 5.73 -15.06 -12.33
N GLU A 242 5.29 -14.96 -13.59
CA GLU A 242 4.16 -14.09 -13.95
C GLU A 242 2.84 -14.54 -13.31
N GLU A 243 2.55 -15.84 -13.29
CA GLU A 243 1.32 -16.39 -12.71
C GLU A 243 1.30 -16.16 -11.19
N GLU A 244 2.44 -16.40 -10.53
CA GLU A 244 2.61 -16.19 -9.10
C GLU A 244 2.52 -14.72 -8.70
N LEU A 245 3.06 -13.84 -9.55
CA LEU A 245 2.93 -12.40 -9.39
C LEU A 245 1.46 -11.96 -9.48
N VAL A 246 0.71 -12.45 -10.46
CA VAL A 246 -0.74 -12.18 -10.59
C VAL A 246 -1.49 -12.70 -9.35
N ALA A 247 -1.18 -13.91 -8.88
CA ALA A 247 -1.76 -14.47 -7.66
C ALA A 247 -1.42 -13.66 -6.41
N ALA A 248 -0.19 -13.13 -6.29
CA ALA A 248 0.24 -12.28 -5.19
C ALA A 248 -0.52 -10.94 -5.18
N LEU A 249 -0.71 -10.32 -6.36
CA LEU A 249 -1.51 -9.10 -6.51
C LEU A 249 -2.98 -9.34 -6.12
N ALA A 250 -3.59 -10.42 -6.60
CA ALA A 250 -4.96 -10.80 -6.27
C ALA A 250 -5.14 -11.07 -4.77
N THR A 251 -4.20 -11.81 -4.17
CA THR A 251 -4.20 -12.13 -2.73
C THR A 251 -4.05 -10.86 -1.90
N SER A 252 -3.09 -9.99 -2.24
CA SER A 252 -2.90 -8.72 -1.53
C SER A 252 -4.13 -7.82 -1.68
N ALA A 253 -4.74 -7.72 -2.87
CA ALA A 253 -5.99 -6.99 -3.09
C ALA A 253 -7.18 -7.60 -2.31
N CYS A 254 -7.03 -8.80 -1.77
CA CYS A 254 -8.07 -9.64 -1.20
C CYS A 254 -9.21 -9.89 -2.19
N ALA A 255 -8.90 -10.13 -3.46
CA ALA A 255 -9.91 -10.57 -4.44
C ALA A 255 -10.64 -11.83 -3.92
N ASN A 256 -11.96 -11.88 -4.08
CA ASN A 256 -12.74 -13.04 -3.68
C ASN A 256 -12.51 -14.19 -4.68
N PRO A 257 -11.96 -15.34 -4.26
CA PRO A 257 -11.68 -16.46 -5.16
C PRO A 257 -12.92 -16.98 -5.91
N LEU A 258 -14.10 -16.95 -5.28
CA LEU A 258 -15.35 -17.39 -5.92
C LEU A 258 -15.74 -16.46 -7.06
N VAL A 259 -15.69 -15.14 -6.82
CA VAL A 259 -15.98 -14.12 -7.85
C VAL A 259 -14.93 -14.16 -8.95
N THR A 260 -13.65 -14.40 -8.62
CA THR A 260 -12.59 -14.60 -9.62
C THR A 260 -12.86 -15.82 -10.50
N ALA A 261 -13.28 -16.94 -9.91
CA ALA A 261 -13.60 -18.16 -10.65
C ALA A 261 -14.84 -18.01 -11.54
N GLU A 262 -15.87 -17.29 -11.07
CA GLU A 262 -17.06 -16.95 -11.85
C GLU A 262 -16.73 -16.01 -13.01
N ALA A 263 -15.91 -14.97 -12.76
CA ALA A 263 -15.46 -14.03 -13.79
C ALA A 263 -14.62 -14.70 -14.89
N GLY A 264 -13.95 -15.83 -14.60
CA GLY A 264 -13.28 -16.64 -15.61
C GLY A 264 -14.23 -17.42 -16.53
N ARG A 265 -15.50 -17.57 -16.15
CA ARG A 265 -16.53 -18.32 -16.92
C ARG A 265 -17.51 -17.42 -17.67
N SER A 266 -17.60 -16.14 -17.30
CA SER A 266 -18.56 -15.19 -17.87
C SER A 266 -17.87 -14.18 -18.78
N GLU A 267 -18.47 -13.89 -19.94
CA GLU A 267 -18.01 -12.79 -20.81
C GLU A 267 -18.46 -11.42 -20.27
N ALA A 268 -19.53 -11.37 -19.47
CA ALA A 268 -20.00 -10.15 -18.84
C ALA A 268 -19.07 -9.74 -17.70
N ARG A 269 -18.32 -8.66 -17.92
CA ARG A 269 -17.34 -8.13 -16.96
C ARG A 269 -17.93 -6.94 -16.23
N GLU A 270 -18.55 -7.21 -15.08
CA GLU A 270 -18.89 -6.16 -14.14
C GLU A 270 -17.64 -5.64 -13.43
N ARG A 271 -17.67 -4.35 -13.07
CA ARG A 271 -16.56 -3.74 -12.32
C ARG A 271 -16.45 -4.38 -10.94
N ARG A 272 -15.28 -4.87 -10.60
CA ARG A 272 -15.01 -5.56 -9.34
C ARG A 272 -14.62 -4.62 -8.20
N THR A 273 -14.18 -3.41 -8.51
CA THR A 273 -13.61 -2.46 -7.54
C THR A 273 -14.35 -1.14 -7.50
N GLU A 274 -14.42 -0.53 -6.31
CA GLU A 274 -15.11 0.74 -6.11
C GLU A 274 -14.45 1.57 -5.00
N GLU A 275 -14.08 2.82 -5.30
CA GLU A 275 -13.58 3.76 -4.31
C GLU A 275 -14.73 4.62 -3.74
N SER A 276 -14.87 4.61 -2.42
CA SER A 276 -15.72 5.50 -1.64
C SER A 276 -14.88 6.48 -0.82
N GLY A 277 -15.52 7.49 -0.22
CA GLY A 277 -14.81 8.54 0.53
C GLY A 277 -14.06 8.06 1.78
N ARG A 278 -14.31 6.85 2.27
CA ARG A 278 -13.66 6.30 3.48
C ARG A 278 -13.22 4.84 3.37
N SER A 279 -13.61 4.18 2.28
CA SER A 279 -13.33 2.77 2.05
C SER A 279 -13.12 2.53 0.57
N TRP A 280 -12.46 1.43 0.25
CA TRP A 280 -12.39 0.87 -1.09
C TRP A 280 -12.98 -0.54 -1.04
N ARG A 281 -13.63 -0.99 -2.10
CA ARG A 281 -14.26 -2.32 -2.18
C ARG A 281 -13.62 -3.12 -3.32
N CYS A 282 -13.34 -4.41 -3.08
CA CYS A 282 -13.13 -5.43 -4.11
C CYS A 282 -14.18 -6.51 -3.91
N ASP A 283 -14.97 -6.80 -4.93
CA ASP A 283 -16.04 -7.79 -4.86
C ASP A 283 -16.97 -7.49 -3.66
N ASN A 284 -17.13 -8.43 -2.75
CA ASN A 284 -17.89 -8.31 -1.52
C ASN A 284 -17.02 -7.96 -0.29
N ARG A 285 -15.79 -7.46 -0.48
CA ARG A 285 -14.84 -7.16 0.60
C ARG A 285 -14.53 -5.68 0.65
N ARG A 286 -14.52 -5.12 1.84
CA ARG A 286 -14.32 -3.68 2.07
C ARG A 286 -13.02 -3.44 2.79
N HIS A 287 -12.34 -2.37 2.42
CA HIS A 287 -11.00 -2.04 2.84
C HIS A 287 -10.94 -0.64 3.40
N THR A 288 -10.07 -0.44 4.38
CA THR A 288 -9.66 0.89 4.83
C THR A 288 -8.15 0.95 5.00
N THR A 289 -7.54 1.94 4.37
CA THR A 289 -6.09 2.16 4.42
C THR A 289 -5.70 3.35 5.29
N TYR A 290 -4.57 3.21 5.95
CA TYR A 290 -3.90 4.16 6.83
C TYR A 290 -2.48 4.42 6.35
N TRP A 291 -2.03 5.65 6.53
CA TRP A 291 -0.63 6.04 6.56
C TRP A 291 -0.13 5.96 8.02
N VAL A 292 1.08 5.46 8.25
CA VAL A 292 1.81 5.54 9.55
C VAL A 292 2.47 6.91 9.72
N ARG A 293 1.75 7.87 10.32
CA ARG A 293 2.14 9.29 10.37
C ARG A 293 3.27 9.53 11.37
N ARG A 294 3.30 8.69 12.39
CA ARG A 294 4.31 8.69 13.44
C ARG A 294 4.63 7.24 13.76
N TRP A 295 5.89 6.87 13.58
CA TRP A 295 6.39 5.58 14.01
C TRP A 295 6.47 5.52 15.54
N PRO A 296 6.30 4.34 16.15
CA PRO A 296 6.60 4.16 17.56
C PRO A 296 8.09 4.40 17.82
N GLN A 297 8.50 4.50 19.08
CA GLN A 297 9.92 4.63 19.45
C GLN A 297 10.62 3.27 19.23
N LEU A 298 11.03 3.03 17.99
CA LEU A 298 11.71 1.81 17.57
C LEU A 298 13.17 1.81 18.05
N GLY A 299 13.62 0.73 18.69
CA GLY A 299 15.06 0.45 18.86
C GLY A 299 15.77 1.02 20.11
N GLY A 300 15.07 1.20 21.23
CA GLY A 300 15.70 1.48 22.55
C GLY A 300 15.49 0.34 23.55
N GLY A 301 16.28 0.26 24.64
CA GLY A 301 16.19 -0.80 25.66
C GLY A 301 14.85 -0.92 26.42
N ARG A 302 13.90 -0.01 26.15
CA ARG A 302 12.50 -0.03 26.62
C ARG A 302 11.47 0.18 25.49
N GLY A 303 11.91 0.33 24.25
CA GLY A 303 11.05 0.62 23.09
C GLY A 303 10.59 -0.66 22.40
N GLU A 304 9.40 -0.62 21.81
CA GLU A 304 8.88 -1.74 21.04
C GLU A 304 9.72 -1.97 19.76
N SER A 305 10.03 -3.23 19.45
CA SER A 305 10.71 -3.56 18.20
C SER A 305 9.75 -3.47 17.00
N LEU A 306 10.24 -3.13 15.81
CA LEU A 306 9.38 -3.07 14.61
C LEU A 306 8.63 -4.38 14.34
N PRO A 307 9.26 -5.57 14.47
CA PRO A 307 8.55 -6.84 14.34
C PRO A 307 7.41 -7.01 15.35
N GLN A 308 7.59 -6.53 16.58
CA GLN A 308 6.56 -6.59 17.62
C GLN A 308 5.39 -5.66 17.30
N PHE A 309 5.69 -4.42 16.90
CA PHE A 309 4.67 -3.48 16.43
C PHE A 309 3.87 -4.07 15.28
N VAL A 310 4.56 -4.60 14.25
CA VAL A 310 3.93 -5.22 13.08
C VAL A 310 3.06 -6.40 13.51
N ALA A 311 3.54 -7.28 14.39
CA ALA A 311 2.75 -8.39 14.91
C ALA A 311 1.50 -7.94 15.65
N GLN A 312 1.58 -6.86 16.43
CA GLN A 312 0.43 -6.32 17.17
C GLN A 312 -0.63 -5.74 16.22
N VAL A 313 -0.22 -4.96 15.22
CA VAL A 313 -1.17 -4.32 14.27
C VAL A 313 -1.71 -5.28 13.22
N THR A 314 -1.10 -6.45 12.99
CA THR A 314 -1.61 -7.47 12.07
C THR A 314 -2.37 -8.61 12.76
N ALA A 315 -2.36 -8.70 14.09
CA ALA A 315 -3.13 -9.67 14.87
C ALA A 315 -4.62 -9.30 15.06
N ILE A 316 -5.09 -8.24 14.39
CA ILE A 316 -6.44 -7.71 14.50
C ILE A 316 -7.47 -8.71 13.94
N PRO A 317 -8.63 -8.92 14.61
CA PRO A 317 -9.72 -9.75 14.09
C PRO A 317 -10.37 -9.06 12.89
N ALA A 318 -9.94 -9.45 11.70
CA ALA A 318 -10.39 -8.93 10.42
C ALA A 318 -10.37 -10.07 9.39
N LEU A 319 -10.94 -9.87 8.19
CA LEU A 319 -10.73 -10.81 7.10
C LEU A 319 -9.24 -10.92 6.76
N ALA A 320 -8.58 -9.77 6.67
CA ALA A 320 -7.14 -9.67 6.49
C ALA A 320 -6.61 -8.32 6.96
N THR A 321 -5.33 -8.30 7.35
CA THR A 321 -4.56 -7.08 7.56
C THR A 321 -3.32 -7.11 6.69
N THR A 322 -3.05 -6.02 5.98
CA THR A 322 -1.86 -5.84 5.16
C THR A 322 -1.02 -4.71 5.73
N PHE A 323 0.23 -4.99 6.09
CA PHE A 323 1.23 -3.97 6.43
C PHE A 323 2.20 -3.82 5.27
N SER A 324 2.51 -2.58 4.89
CA SER A 324 3.41 -2.25 3.80
C SER A 324 4.45 -1.25 4.29
N LEU A 325 5.72 -1.57 4.06
CA LEU A 325 6.88 -0.75 4.41
C LEU A 325 7.69 -0.49 3.16
N THR A 326 7.77 0.76 2.73
CA THR A 326 8.59 1.17 1.57
C THR A 326 9.84 1.89 2.05
N LEU A 327 10.98 1.40 1.58
CA LEU A 327 12.28 2.05 1.67
C LEU A 327 12.56 2.71 0.33
N ALA A 328 12.88 4.00 0.33
CA ALA A 328 13.31 4.71 -0.86
C ALA A 328 14.52 5.59 -0.52
N ARG A 329 15.39 5.84 -1.51
CA ARG A 329 16.56 6.69 -1.31
C ARG A 329 16.12 8.16 -1.17
N GLY A 330 16.65 8.84 -0.15
CA GLY A 330 16.49 10.29 0.03
C GLY A 330 17.71 11.06 -0.51
N ASP A 331 17.55 12.39 -0.60
CA ASP A 331 18.48 13.31 -1.25
C ASP A 331 19.92 13.33 -0.67
N ARG A 332 20.11 12.80 0.55
CA ARG A 332 21.38 12.87 1.30
C ARG A 332 21.95 11.51 1.74
N GLN A 333 21.69 10.44 0.97
CA GLN A 333 22.01 9.05 1.36
C GLN A 333 21.23 8.55 2.58
N GLU A 334 20.29 9.34 3.11
CA GLU A 334 19.32 8.90 4.09
C GLU A 334 18.24 8.06 3.40
N VAL A 335 17.78 7.01 4.07
CA VAL A 335 16.69 6.16 3.56
C VAL A 335 15.38 6.74 4.08
N SER A 336 14.52 7.15 3.17
CA SER A 336 13.15 7.53 3.51
C SER A 336 12.32 6.27 3.77
N LEU A 337 11.49 6.34 4.81
CA LEU A 337 10.64 5.26 5.27
C LEU A 337 9.17 5.67 5.16
N CYS A 338 8.39 4.93 4.39
CA CYS A 338 6.95 5.11 4.30
C CYS A 338 6.22 3.84 4.74
N GLY A 339 5.16 3.99 5.55
CA GLY A 339 4.43 2.87 6.13
C GLY A 339 2.94 2.99 5.88
N HIS A 340 2.32 1.91 5.42
CA HIS A 340 0.88 1.80 5.22
C HIS A 340 0.31 0.57 5.92
N LEU A 341 -0.93 0.70 6.39
CA LEU A 341 -1.71 -0.38 6.98
C LEU A 341 -3.07 -0.43 6.30
N ARG A 342 -3.49 -1.59 5.84
CA ARG A 342 -4.82 -1.83 5.29
C ARG A 342 -5.52 -2.92 6.08
N VAL A 343 -6.75 -2.65 6.48
CA VAL A 343 -7.63 -3.64 7.11
C VAL A 343 -8.75 -3.96 6.15
N THR A 344 -9.10 -5.24 6.06
CA THR A 344 -10.16 -5.75 5.20
C THR A 344 -11.24 -6.43 6.04
N GLY A 345 -12.50 -6.10 5.80
CA GLY A 345 -13.67 -6.77 6.39
C GLY A 345 -14.60 -7.33 5.29
N ARG A 346 -15.42 -8.32 5.65
CA ARG A 346 -16.44 -8.89 4.74
C ARG A 346 -17.71 -8.04 4.70
N SER A 347 -17.96 -7.27 5.75
CA SER A 347 -19.08 -6.33 5.85
C SER A 347 -18.62 -4.96 6.34
N ASP A 348 -19.53 -3.97 6.29
CA ASP A 348 -19.27 -2.65 6.86
C ASP A 348 -19.04 -2.72 8.39
N ASP A 349 -19.81 -3.54 9.10
CA ASP A 349 -19.67 -3.71 10.56
C ASP A 349 -18.33 -4.35 10.94
N GLU A 350 -17.95 -5.44 10.25
CA GLU A 350 -16.66 -6.09 10.48
C GLU A 350 -15.50 -5.12 10.19
N LEU A 351 -15.60 -4.32 9.12
CA LEU A 351 -14.60 -3.31 8.82
C LEU A 351 -14.53 -2.22 9.90
N VAL A 352 -15.67 -1.79 10.47
CA VAL A 352 -15.70 -0.79 11.55
C VAL A 352 -15.05 -1.31 12.82
N GLU A 353 -15.32 -2.55 13.22
CA GLU A 353 -14.71 -3.15 14.41
C GLU A 353 -13.21 -3.40 14.22
N ALA A 354 -12.82 -3.99 13.09
CA ALA A 354 -11.41 -4.21 12.77
C ALA A 354 -10.63 -2.90 12.72
N ARG A 355 -11.27 -1.82 12.23
CA ARG A 355 -10.70 -0.48 12.24
C ARG A 355 -10.45 0.06 13.65
N ARG A 356 -11.43 -0.07 14.55
CA ARG A 356 -11.28 0.36 15.95
C ARG A 356 -10.17 -0.42 16.64
N ALA A 357 -10.11 -1.73 16.43
CA ALA A 357 -9.08 -2.60 16.97
C ALA A 357 -7.67 -2.22 16.45
N LEU A 358 -7.52 -1.96 15.14
CA LEU A 358 -6.26 -1.47 14.58
C LEU A 358 -5.84 -0.12 15.19
N GLU A 359 -6.76 0.85 15.25
CA GLU A 359 -6.50 2.18 15.80
C GLU A 359 -6.12 2.11 17.29
N ALA A 360 -6.72 1.20 18.05
CA ALA A 360 -6.39 0.94 19.44
C ALA A 360 -5.01 0.28 19.60
N ALA A 361 -4.71 -0.75 18.81
CA ALA A 361 -3.41 -1.42 18.82
C ALA A 361 -2.27 -0.46 18.49
N ALA A 362 -2.41 0.31 17.41
CA ALA A 362 -1.41 1.29 17.02
C ALA A 362 -1.22 2.38 18.09
N ARG A 363 -2.30 2.85 18.72
CA ARG A 363 -2.21 3.82 19.82
C ARG A 363 -1.51 3.23 21.04
N GLY A 364 -1.78 1.96 21.37
CA GLY A 364 -1.12 1.22 22.45
C GLY A 364 0.40 1.10 22.24
N ALA A 365 0.83 0.91 20.99
CA ALA A 365 2.23 0.92 20.58
C ALA A 365 2.87 2.33 20.51
N GLY A 366 2.08 3.40 20.66
CA GLY A 366 2.55 4.78 20.48
C GLY A 366 2.70 5.22 19.02
N ALA A 367 2.20 4.42 18.06
CA ALA A 367 2.15 4.78 16.65
C ALA A 367 0.95 5.70 16.34
N GLY A 368 1.16 6.66 15.45
CA GLY A 368 0.11 7.56 14.98
C GLY A 368 -0.37 7.15 13.59
N LEU A 369 -1.62 6.69 13.46
CA LEU A 369 -2.22 6.37 12.16
C LEU A 369 -3.06 7.53 11.61
N ALA A 370 -3.00 7.74 10.31
CA ALA A 370 -3.86 8.67 9.58
C ALA A 370 -4.65 7.90 8.53
N ARG A 371 -5.98 7.83 8.68
CA ARG A 371 -6.85 7.20 7.67
C ARG A 371 -6.82 8.02 6.38
N LEU A 372 -6.66 7.34 5.25
CA LEU A 372 -6.59 7.97 3.93
C LEU A 372 -7.99 8.29 3.39
N ASP A 373 -8.75 9.13 4.10
CA ASP A 373 -10.08 9.56 3.66
C ASP A 373 -10.01 10.22 2.28
N ARG A 374 -10.80 9.71 1.32
CA ARG A 374 -10.81 10.09 -0.10
C ARG A 374 -9.50 9.82 -0.83
N GLU A 375 -8.64 9.00 -0.27
CA GLU A 375 -7.34 8.60 -0.83
C GLU A 375 -7.17 7.08 -0.64
N GLN A 376 -8.28 6.34 -0.67
CA GLN A 376 -8.30 4.90 -0.41
C GLN A 376 -7.71 4.11 -1.58
N LEU A 377 -7.91 4.57 -2.82
CA LEU A 377 -7.30 3.94 -3.99
C LEU A 377 -5.76 4.08 -4.01
N PRO A 378 -5.18 5.29 -3.82
CA PRO A 378 -3.73 5.42 -3.60
C PRO A 378 -3.23 4.55 -2.45
N GLY A 379 -3.95 4.52 -1.32
CA GLY A 379 -3.63 3.65 -0.20
C GLY A 379 -3.66 2.16 -0.55
N MET A 380 -4.64 1.71 -1.35
CA MET A 380 -4.69 0.34 -1.86
C MET A 380 -3.42 0.02 -2.65
N LEU A 381 -3.08 0.84 -3.65
CA LEU A 381 -1.87 0.68 -4.47
C LEU A 381 -0.60 0.66 -3.60
N ALA A 382 -0.50 1.52 -2.58
CA ALA A 382 0.60 1.55 -1.61
C ALA A 382 0.78 0.26 -0.79
N THR A 383 -0.21 -0.62 -0.80
CA THR A 383 -0.22 -1.89 -0.06
C THR A 383 -0.27 -3.12 -0.97
N LEU A 384 -0.31 -2.94 -2.29
CA LEU A 384 -0.02 -4.00 -3.24
C LEU A 384 1.51 -4.13 -3.40
N PRO A 385 2.05 -5.33 -3.69
CA PRO A 385 3.48 -5.54 -3.94
C PRO A 385 3.90 -4.96 -5.30
N LEU A 386 3.90 -3.63 -5.41
CA LEU A 386 4.20 -2.86 -6.63
C LEU A 386 5.45 -1.97 -6.48
N GLY A 387 6.11 -2.00 -5.32
CA GLY A 387 7.25 -1.14 -4.99
C GLY A 387 6.92 0.06 -4.12
N GLY A 388 5.64 0.35 -3.89
CA GLY A 388 5.17 1.49 -3.10
C GLY A 388 4.25 2.41 -3.90
N ALA A 389 3.66 3.39 -3.22
CA ALA A 389 2.83 4.41 -3.86
C ALA A 389 3.70 5.49 -4.53
N ARG A 390 3.11 6.14 -5.53
CA ARG A 390 3.55 7.43 -6.05
C ARG A 390 2.83 8.58 -5.36
#